data_AF-A0A969B4V7-F1
#
_entry.id   AF-A0A969B4V7-F1
#
_cell.length_a   1.000
_cell.length_b   1.000
_cell.length_c   1.000
_cell.angle_alpha   90.00
_cell.angle_beta   90.00
_cell.angle_gamma   90.00
#
_symmetry.space_group_name_H-M   'P 1'
#
loop_
_entity.id
_entity.type
_entity.pdbx_description
1 polymer ?
#
loop_
_entity_poly.entity_id
_entity_poly.type
_entity_poly.pdbx_seq_one_letter_code
_entity_poly.pdbx_strand_id
1 'polypeptide(L)'
;MNSFWQDTVDYASEIKNFDRHDWIVYILWVGLMLGLLFSTAGFVLLGHTNGVEYPAYVWNVPIGCFIFIGAIAFDTIGHRTRYKEELKKGEALVHHITIFAGITSCLVLCLAYSYPVFLKFPAISLIALSIFYSMIDEGLHWHRYLNGQSDRVEMWSHFFIFLGHSIMILSWYYWYAEGYPGVKETLAFLP
;
A
#
# COMPACT_ATOMS: atom_id res chain seq x y z
N MET A 1 -18.74 -17.42 -20.64
CA MET A 1 -17.88 -16.48 -19.89
C MET A 1 -18.52 -16.27 -18.53
N ASN A 2 -17.77 -16.51 -17.45
CA ASN A 2 -18.24 -16.18 -16.10
C ASN A 2 -18.30 -14.65 -15.93
N SER A 3 -19.17 -14.16 -15.05
CA SER A 3 -19.24 -12.72 -14.73
C SER A 3 -18.03 -12.29 -13.92
N PHE A 4 -17.63 -11.01 -14.00
CA PHE A 4 -16.51 -10.50 -13.20
C PHE A 4 -16.73 -10.74 -11.70
N TRP A 5 -17.97 -10.52 -11.24
CA TRP A 5 -18.36 -10.80 -9.87
C TRP A 5 -18.10 -12.26 -9.46
N GLN A 6 -18.43 -13.20 -10.34
CA GLN A 6 -18.22 -14.62 -10.07
C GLN A 6 -16.73 -14.95 -9.99
N ASP A 7 -15.91 -14.43 -10.90
CA ASP A 7 -14.46 -14.61 -10.82
C ASP A 7 -13.88 -14.02 -9.53
N THR A 8 -14.37 -12.85 -9.08
CA THR A 8 -13.93 -12.25 -7.82
C THR A 8 -14.28 -13.13 -6.61
N VAL A 9 -15.50 -13.69 -6.59
CA VAL A 9 -15.93 -14.61 -5.52
C VAL A 9 -15.11 -15.89 -5.54
N ASP A 10 -14.90 -16.47 -6.72
CA ASP A 10 -14.10 -17.69 -6.90
C ASP A 10 -12.65 -17.45 -6.46
N TYR A 11 -12.06 -16.32 -6.87
CA TYR A 11 -10.72 -15.89 -6.46
C TYR A 11 -10.62 -15.72 -4.94
N ALA A 12 -11.55 -15.00 -4.31
CA ALA A 12 -11.55 -14.82 -2.85
C ALA A 12 -11.72 -16.14 -2.09
N SER A 13 -12.47 -17.09 -2.66
CA SER A 13 -12.73 -18.40 -2.05
C SER A 13 -11.47 -19.26 -1.90
N GLU A 14 -10.43 -18.99 -2.70
CA GLU A 14 -9.11 -19.64 -2.61
C GLU A 14 -8.46 -19.48 -1.24
N ILE A 15 -8.86 -18.50 -0.44
CA ILE A 15 -8.38 -18.34 0.94
C ILE A 15 -8.63 -19.60 1.79
N LYS A 16 -9.63 -20.42 1.43
CA LYS A 16 -9.92 -21.72 2.07
C LYS A 16 -8.83 -22.77 1.84
N ASN A 17 -8.01 -22.57 0.81
CA ASN A 17 -6.89 -23.46 0.45
C ASN A 17 -5.59 -23.07 1.16
N PHE A 18 -5.59 -22.03 2.01
CA PHE A 18 -4.41 -21.63 2.76
C PHE A 18 -3.96 -22.70 3.74
N ASP A 19 -2.67 -23.02 3.69
CA ASP A 19 -2.02 -23.76 4.77
C ASP A 19 -1.64 -22.82 5.94
N ARG A 20 -1.06 -23.40 6.99
CA ARG A 20 -0.63 -22.62 8.18
C ARG A 20 0.41 -21.55 7.83
N HIS A 21 1.32 -21.83 6.90
CA HIS A 21 2.35 -20.89 6.51
C HIS A 21 1.76 -19.74 5.69
N ASP A 22 0.83 -20.04 4.78
CA ASP A 22 0.06 -19.05 4.02
C ASP A 22 -0.70 -18.09 4.96
N TRP A 23 -1.37 -18.63 5.99
CA TRP A 23 -2.05 -17.81 7.01
C TRP A 23 -1.10 -16.89 7.78
N ILE A 24 0.07 -17.40 8.18
CA ILE A 24 1.06 -16.60 8.90
C ILE A 24 1.52 -15.42 8.03
N VAL A 25 1.88 -15.68 6.77
CA VAL A 25 2.32 -14.63 5.83
C VAL A 25 1.20 -13.62 5.61
N TYR A 26 -0.03 -14.09 5.37
CA TYR A 26 -1.19 -13.24 5.12
C TYR A 26 -1.47 -12.31 6.31
N ILE A 27 -1.54 -12.85 7.53
CA ILE A 27 -1.83 -12.07 8.73
C ILE A 27 -0.72 -11.05 8.99
N LEU A 28 0.55 -11.43 8.85
CA LEU A 28 1.67 -10.52 9.07
C LEU A 28 1.66 -9.37 8.05
N TRP A 29 1.44 -9.66 6.77
CA TRP A 29 1.41 -8.64 5.71
C TRP A 29 0.17 -7.77 5.73
N VAL A 30 -1.02 -8.36 5.69
CA VAL A 30 -2.26 -7.60 5.74
C VAL A 30 -2.38 -6.88 7.08
N GLY A 31 -1.95 -7.50 8.18
CA GLY A 31 -1.90 -6.88 9.50
C GLY A 31 -0.95 -5.68 9.57
N LEU A 32 0.26 -5.78 8.98
CA LEU A 32 1.18 -4.65 8.89
C LEU A 32 0.54 -3.46 8.14
N MET A 33 -0.11 -3.73 7.02
CA MET A 33 -0.74 -2.69 6.22
C MET A 33 -1.99 -2.10 6.91
N LEU A 34 -2.80 -2.93 7.59
CA LEU A 34 -3.86 -2.44 8.47
C LEU A 34 -3.32 -1.54 9.59
N GLY A 35 -2.15 -1.86 10.14
CA GLY A 35 -1.44 -1.01 11.09
C GLY A 35 -1.13 0.37 10.52
N LEU A 36 -0.69 0.46 9.27
CA LEU A 36 -0.47 1.73 8.56
C LEU A 36 -1.78 2.52 8.42
N LEU A 37 -2.87 1.88 8.01
CA LEU A 37 -4.18 2.53 7.88
C LEU A 37 -4.68 3.05 9.22
N PHE A 38 -4.67 2.22 10.25
CA PHE A 38 -5.17 2.64 11.57
C PHE A 38 -4.28 3.71 12.19
N SER A 39 -2.97 3.67 11.96
CA SER A 39 -2.07 4.72 12.45
C SER A 39 -2.33 6.05 11.74
N THR A 40 -2.43 6.05 10.41
CA THR A 40 -2.67 7.27 9.62
C THR A 40 -4.08 7.82 9.80
N ALA A 41 -5.11 6.97 9.68
CA ALA A 41 -6.49 7.36 9.91
C ALA A 41 -6.73 7.76 11.37
N GLY A 42 -6.20 7.00 12.32
CA GLY A 42 -6.31 7.28 13.75
C GLY A 42 -5.67 8.61 14.14
N PHE A 43 -4.48 8.91 13.59
CA PHE A 43 -3.81 10.19 13.82
C PHE A 43 -4.66 11.37 13.30
N VAL A 44 -5.10 11.31 12.04
CA VAL A 44 -5.92 12.38 11.43
C VAL A 44 -7.28 12.51 12.13
N LEU A 45 -7.93 11.39 12.47
CA LEU A 45 -9.20 11.41 13.21
C LEU A 45 -9.04 11.97 14.62
N LEU A 46 -7.96 11.63 15.32
CA LEU A 46 -7.69 12.18 16.66
C LEU A 46 -7.56 13.70 16.60
N GLY A 47 -6.78 14.23 15.66
CA GLY A 47 -6.66 15.69 15.49
C GLY A 47 -8.01 16.31 15.13
N HIS A 48 -8.71 15.74 14.14
CA HIS A 48 -9.98 16.27 13.66
C HIS A 48 -11.05 16.34 14.77
N THR A 49 -11.18 15.27 15.55
CA THR A 49 -12.14 15.20 16.67
C THR A 49 -11.81 16.14 17.82
N ASN A 50 -10.55 16.59 17.93
CA ASN A 50 -10.11 17.62 18.88
C ASN A 50 -10.04 19.03 18.26
N GLY A 51 -10.60 19.23 17.06
CA GLY A 51 -10.73 20.54 16.43
C GLY A 51 -9.54 21.00 15.59
N VAL A 52 -8.58 20.10 15.29
CA VAL A 52 -7.50 20.41 14.34
C VAL A 52 -8.08 20.49 12.92
N GLU A 53 -7.86 21.63 12.25
CA GLU A 53 -8.25 21.83 10.86
C GLU A 53 -7.14 21.35 9.92
N TYR A 54 -7.36 20.19 9.30
CA TYR A 54 -6.47 19.70 8.25
C TYR A 54 -6.93 20.21 6.88
N PRO A 55 -5.97 20.54 5.98
CA PRO A 55 -6.28 20.64 4.56
C PRO A 55 -6.96 19.36 4.05
N ALA A 56 -7.96 19.50 3.18
CA ALA A 56 -8.77 18.37 2.71
C ALA A 56 -7.95 17.24 2.07
N TYR A 57 -6.84 17.57 1.40
CA TYR A 57 -5.98 16.56 0.77
C TYR A 57 -5.29 15.62 1.76
N VAL A 58 -5.19 15.97 3.04
CA VAL A 58 -4.56 15.10 4.06
C VAL A 58 -5.34 13.80 4.23
N TRP A 59 -6.66 13.83 4.03
CA TRP A 59 -7.53 12.64 4.07
C TRP A 59 -7.22 11.64 2.95
N ASN A 60 -6.57 12.06 1.87
CA ASN A 60 -6.13 11.15 0.82
C ASN A 60 -5.06 10.17 1.32
N VAL A 61 -4.32 10.48 2.39
CA VAL A 61 -3.36 9.54 2.98
C VAL A 61 -4.06 8.27 3.47
N PRO A 62 -5.01 8.32 4.44
CA PRO A 62 -5.72 7.12 4.87
C PRO A 62 -6.65 6.54 3.78
N ILE A 63 -7.23 7.36 2.90
CA ILE A 63 -8.07 6.84 1.79
C ILE A 63 -7.24 6.02 0.81
N GLY A 64 -6.08 6.55 0.37
CA GLY A 64 -5.16 5.82 -0.49
C GLY A 64 -4.66 4.54 0.16
N CYS A 65 -4.36 4.60 1.47
CA CYS A 65 -3.99 3.44 2.26
C CYS A 65 -5.09 2.36 2.29
N PHE A 66 -6.36 2.77 2.49
CA PHE A 66 -7.50 1.85 2.48
C PHE A 66 -7.68 1.15 1.12
N ILE A 67 -7.61 1.90 0.01
CA ILE A 67 -7.68 1.35 -1.35
C ILE A 67 -6.55 0.34 -1.56
N PHE A 68 -5.32 0.72 -1.20
CA PHE A 68 -4.12 -0.10 -1.32
C PHE A 68 -4.23 -1.41 -0.53
N ILE A 69 -4.66 -1.35 0.74
CA ILE A 69 -4.82 -2.52 1.61
C ILE A 69 -5.89 -3.46 1.09
N GLY A 70 -7.04 -2.93 0.68
CA GLY A 70 -8.11 -3.75 0.13
C GLY A 70 -7.61 -4.55 -1.07
N ALA A 71 -6.85 -3.90 -1.95
CA ALA A 71 -6.29 -4.53 -3.13
C ALA A 71 -5.18 -5.56 -2.79
N ILE A 72 -4.23 -5.23 -1.93
CA ILE A 72 -3.19 -6.18 -1.46
C ILE A 72 -3.80 -7.39 -0.76
N ALA A 73 -4.85 -7.19 0.05
CA ALA A 73 -5.50 -8.27 0.77
C ALA A 73 -6.15 -9.29 -0.18
N PHE A 74 -6.65 -8.84 -1.34
CA PHE A 74 -7.10 -9.74 -2.40
C PHE A 74 -5.91 -10.36 -3.14
N ASP A 75 -5.00 -9.56 -3.66
CA ASP A 75 -3.83 -10.01 -4.42
C ASP A 75 -3.01 -11.10 -3.68
N THR A 76 -2.81 -10.92 -2.38
CA THR A 76 -2.09 -11.88 -1.54
C THR A 76 -2.76 -13.26 -1.56
N ILE A 77 -4.09 -13.36 -1.73
CA ILE A 77 -4.78 -14.65 -1.85
C ILE A 77 -4.29 -15.41 -3.09
N GLY A 78 -4.19 -14.76 -4.26
CA GLY A 78 -3.71 -15.40 -5.47
C GLY A 78 -2.22 -15.74 -5.39
N HIS A 79 -1.40 -14.85 -4.83
CA HIS A 79 0.02 -15.11 -4.58
C HIS A 79 0.27 -16.32 -3.67
N ARG A 80 -0.65 -16.58 -2.72
CA ARG A 80 -0.60 -17.74 -1.83
C ARG A 80 -1.38 -18.95 -2.32
N THR A 81 -1.92 -18.94 -3.54
CA THR A 81 -2.64 -20.09 -4.09
C THR A 81 -2.29 -20.32 -5.55
N ARG A 82 -2.80 -19.48 -6.46
CA ARG A 82 -2.73 -19.65 -7.92
C ARG A 82 -1.35 -19.40 -8.52
N TYR A 83 -0.58 -18.46 -7.97
CA TYR A 83 0.62 -17.91 -8.65
C TYR A 83 1.95 -18.25 -7.97
N LYS A 84 1.97 -19.20 -7.01
CA LYS A 84 3.16 -19.53 -6.20
C LYS A 84 4.42 -19.81 -7.03
N GLU A 85 4.28 -20.53 -8.15
CA GLU A 85 5.43 -20.91 -8.98
C GLU A 85 5.88 -19.82 -9.94
N GLU A 86 4.97 -18.96 -10.38
CA GLU A 86 5.30 -17.83 -11.27
C GLU A 86 6.07 -16.75 -10.49
N LEU A 87 5.68 -16.47 -9.25
CA LEU A 87 6.37 -15.51 -8.37
C LEU A 87 7.84 -15.83 -8.11
N LYS A 88 8.21 -17.13 -8.13
CA LYS A 88 9.59 -17.57 -7.93
C LYS A 88 10.52 -17.18 -9.08
N LYS A 89 9.99 -16.72 -10.22
CA LYS A 89 10.76 -16.38 -11.43
C LYS A 89 11.36 -14.98 -11.42
N GLY A 90 11.27 -14.24 -10.31
CA GLY A 90 11.94 -12.95 -10.12
C GLY A 90 11.03 -11.81 -9.66
N GLU A 91 9.72 -11.94 -9.88
CA GLU A 91 8.70 -11.01 -9.37
C GLU A 91 8.81 -10.81 -7.85
N ALA A 92 9.10 -11.88 -7.10
CA ALA A 92 9.34 -11.79 -5.67
C ALA A 92 10.43 -10.79 -5.28
N LEU A 93 11.51 -10.65 -6.06
CA LEU A 93 12.56 -9.66 -5.74
C LEU A 93 12.06 -8.23 -5.97
N VAL A 94 11.34 -7.99 -7.07
CA VAL A 94 10.74 -6.70 -7.39
C VAL A 94 9.77 -6.30 -6.27
N HIS A 95 8.89 -7.21 -5.84
CA HIS A 95 7.99 -7.00 -4.70
C HIS A 95 8.75 -6.56 -3.45
N HIS A 96 9.79 -7.30 -3.04
CA HIS A 96 10.54 -6.96 -1.82
C HIS A 96 11.21 -5.58 -1.91
N ILE A 97 11.74 -5.18 -3.08
CA ILE A 97 12.34 -3.86 -3.26
C ILE A 97 11.26 -2.77 -3.19
N THR A 98 10.12 -2.95 -3.87
CA THR A 98 8.98 -2.03 -3.82
C THR A 98 8.48 -1.84 -2.39
N ILE A 99 8.29 -2.94 -1.65
CA ILE A 99 7.84 -2.93 -0.26
C ILE A 99 8.85 -2.21 0.62
N PHE A 100 10.13 -2.52 0.49
CA PHE A 100 11.18 -1.87 1.26
C PHE A 100 11.20 -0.35 1.03
N ALA A 101 11.15 0.08 -0.24
CA ALA A 101 11.11 1.50 -0.59
C ALA A 101 9.83 2.19 -0.06
N GLY A 102 8.67 1.54 -0.21
CA GLY A 102 7.39 2.04 0.28
C GLY A 102 7.34 2.20 1.80
N ILE A 103 7.70 1.16 2.57
CA ILE A 103 7.71 1.23 4.04
C ILE A 103 8.74 2.25 4.51
N THR A 104 9.95 2.22 3.97
CA THR A 104 11.02 3.12 4.41
C THR A 104 10.69 4.57 4.08
N SER A 105 10.06 4.86 2.94
CA SER A 105 9.62 6.23 2.62
C SER A 105 8.60 6.75 3.63
N CYS A 106 7.63 5.94 4.07
CA CYS A 106 6.67 6.34 5.11
C CYS A 106 7.38 6.65 6.45
N LEU A 107 8.32 5.80 6.87
CA LEU A 107 9.11 6.03 8.08
C LEU A 107 9.96 7.31 7.99
N VAL A 108 10.61 7.53 6.85
CA VAL A 108 11.43 8.73 6.62
C VAL A 108 10.54 9.97 6.57
N LEU A 109 9.35 9.91 5.99
CA LEU A 109 8.38 11.01 6.00
C LEU A 109 7.95 11.36 7.43
N CYS A 110 7.69 10.37 8.30
CA CYS A 110 7.43 10.63 9.73
C CYS A 110 8.63 11.32 10.40
N LEU A 111 9.85 10.81 10.20
CA LEU A 111 11.06 11.40 10.78
C LEU A 111 11.37 12.79 10.22
N ALA A 112 10.96 13.09 8.99
CA ALA A 112 11.13 14.39 8.35
C ALA A 112 10.32 15.50 9.04
N TYR A 113 9.38 15.18 9.92
CA TYR A 113 8.76 16.18 10.80
C TYR A 113 9.82 16.86 11.70
N SER A 114 10.75 16.08 12.26
CA SER A 114 11.81 16.58 13.15
C SER A 114 13.06 17.03 12.39
N TYR A 115 13.37 16.38 11.26
CA TYR A 115 14.58 16.64 10.46
C TYR A 115 14.25 16.94 8.98
N PRO A 116 13.44 17.96 8.69
CA PRO A 116 12.86 18.16 7.35
C PRO A 116 13.93 18.35 6.28
N VAL A 117 14.93 19.20 6.53
CA VAL A 117 15.97 19.50 5.53
C VAL A 117 16.83 18.27 5.21
N PHE A 118 17.25 17.52 6.23
CA PHE A 118 18.14 16.37 6.05
C PHE A 118 17.43 15.19 5.38
N LEU A 119 16.19 14.91 5.79
CA LEU A 119 15.45 13.72 5.33
C LEU A 119 14.66 13.94 4.03
N LYS A 120 14.57 15.18 3.53
CA LYS A 120 13.89 15.51 2.26
C LYS A 120 14.32 14.62 1.10
N PHE A 121 15.62 14.58 0.81
CA PHE A 121 16.14 13.84 -0.34
C PHE A 121 16.03 12.33 -0.16
N PRO A 122 16.39 11.74 1.00
CA PRO A 122 16.09 10.34 1.29
C PRO A 122 14.62 9.97 1.08
N ALA A 123 13.67 10.80 1.55
CA ALA A 123 12.24 10.56 1.37
C ALA A 123 11.88 10.51 -0.12
N ILE A 124 12.24 11.56 -0.88
CA ILE A 124 11.92 11.65 -2.31
C ILE A 124 12.53 10.49 -3.10
N SER A 125 13.78 10.12 -2.81
CA SER A 125 14.44 9.00 -3.48
C SER A 125 13.70 7.68 -3.24
N LEU A 126 13.28 7.41 -2.00
CA LEU A 126 12.54 6.19 -1.68
C LEU A 126 11.14 6.18 -2.28
N ILE A 127 10.45 7.32 -2.32
CA ILE A 127 9.15 7.47 -3.00
C ILE A 127 9.30 7.24 -4.51
N ALA A 128 10.32 7.83 -5.12
CA ALA A 128 10.57 7.64 -6.55
C ALA A 128 10.88 6.17 -6.87
N LEU A 129 11.68 5.51 -6.03
CA LEU A 129 11.97 4.08 -6.17
C LEU A 129 10.72 3.23 -5.95
N SER A 130 9.87 3.53 -4.96
CA SER A 130 8.67 2.74 -4.71
C SER A 130 7.70 2.83 -5.89
N ILE A 131 7.52 4.01 -6.49
CA ILE A 131 6.70 4.19 -7.69
C ILE A 131 7.33 3.48 -8.89
N PHE A 132 8.63 3.67 -9.12
CA PHE A 132 9.34 3.07 -10.26
C PHE A 132 9.27 1.54 -10.23
N TYR A 133 9.58 0.92 -9.09
CA TYR A 133 9.48 -0.54 -8.96
C TYR A 133 8.03 -1.03 -8.98
N SER A 134 7.04 -0.24 -8.52
CA SER A 134 5.62 -0.57 -8.72
C SER A 134 5.24 -0.58 -10.20
N MET A 135 5.81 0.28 -11.03
CA MET A 135 5.57 0.27 -12.48
C MET A 135 6.22 -0.93 -13.18
N ILE A 136 7.42 -1.32 -12.74
CA ILE A 136 8.08 -2.54 -13.22
C ILE A 136 7.20 -3.75 -12.89
N ASP A 137 6.73 -3.80 -11.64
CA ASP A 137 5.86 -4.84 -11.14
C ASP A 137 4.57 -4.95 -11.98
N GLU A 138 3.86 -3.84 -12.15
CA GLU A 138 2.69 -3.75 -13.04
C GLU A 138 2.98 -4.31 -14.44
N GLY A 139 4.14 -3.98 -15.02
CA GLY A 139 4.57 -4.51 -16.32
C GLY A 139 4.73 -6.04 -16.34
N LEU A 140 5.26 -6.64 -15.27
CA LEU A 140 5.38 -8.10 -15.13
C LEU A 140 4.02 -8.76 -15.03
N HIS A 141 3.10 -8.18 -14.25
CA HIS A 141 1.72 -8.68 -14.13
C HIS A 141 0.97 -8.62 -15.45
N TRP A 142 1.08 -7.51 -16.20
CA TRP A 142 0.51 -7.42 -17.56
C TRP A 142 1.12 -8.45 -18.50
N HIS A 143 2.44 -8.66 -18.45
CA HIS A 143 3.09 -9.66 -19.27
C HIS A 143 2.53 -11.07 -18.97
N ARG A 144 2.38 -11.41 -17.68
CA ARG A 144 1.81 -12.69 -17.25
C ARG A 144 0.35 -12.86 -17.68
N TYR A 145 -0.45 -11.79 -17.56
CA TYR A 145 -1.84 -11.78 -18.00
C TYR A 145 -1.97 -12.00 -19.51
N LEU A 146 -1.17 -11.30 -20.32
CA LEU A 146 -1.18 -11.46 -21.78
C LEU A 146 -0.72 -12.86 -22.24
N ASN A 147 0.06 -13.56 -21.43
CA ASN A 147 0.47 -14.95 -21.66
C ASN A 147 -0.50 -15.99 -21.08
N GLY A 148 -1.64 -15.57 -20.51
CA GLY A 148 -2.65 -16.47 -19.96
C GLY A 148 -2.26 -17.15 -18.63
N GLN A 149 -1.30 -16.57 -17.91
CA GLN A 149 -0.77 -17.09 -16.64
C GLN A 149 -1.28 -16.30 -15.41
N SER A 150 -2.21 -15.37 -15.63
CA SER A 150 -2.86 -14.52 -14.64
C SER A 150 -4.33 -14.31 -15.03
N ASP A 151 -5.14 -13.81 -14.11
CA ASP A 151 -6.55 -13.52 -14.35
C ASP A 151 -6.89 -12.03 -14.13
N ARG A 152 -8.10 -11.66 -14.55
CA ARG A 152 -8.56 -10.27 -14.50
C ARG A 152 -8.69 -9.74 -13.07
N VAL A 153 -8.89 -10.60 -12.07
CA VAL A 153 -9.03 -10.16 -10.67
C VAL A 153 -7.69 -9.71 -10.12
N GLU A 154 -6.61 -10.44 -10.46
CA GLU A 154 -5.25 -9.99 -10.15
C GLU A 154 -4.94 -8.64 -10.81
N MET A 155 -5.24 -8.47 -12.09
CA MET A 155 -4.96 -7.21 -12.79
C MET A 155 -5.71 -6.00 -12.19
N TRP A 156 -6.97 -6.19 -11.80
CA TRP A 156 -7.71 -5.14 -11.09
C TRP A 156 -7.15 -4.87 -9.69
N SER A 157 -6.67 -5.91 -8.99
CA SER A 157 -6.00 -5.72 -7.70
C SER A 157 -4.75 -4.87 -7.87
N HIS A 158 -3.89 -5.21 -8.84
CA HIS A 158 -2.69 -4.44 -9.17
C HIS A 158 -2.96 -2.98 -9.54
N PHE A 159 -3.97 -2.72 -10.36
CA PHE A 159 -4.43 -1.37 -10.65
C PHE A 159 -4.76 -0.58 -9.37
N PHE A 160 -5.53 -1.17 -8.44
CA PHE A 160 -5.90 -0.50 -7.19
C PHE A 160 -4.73 -0.41 -6.20
N ILE A 161 -3.77 -1.36 -6.21
CA ILE A 161 -2.51 -1.26 -5.47
C ILE A 161 -1.75 -0.01 -5.95
N PHE A 162 -1.53 0.12 -7.25
CA PHE A 162 -0.80 1.26 -7.81
C PHE A 162 -1.51 2.60 -7.55
N LEU A 163 -2.83 2.63 -7.74
CA LEU A 163 -3.67 3.82 -7.49
C LEU A 163 -3.63 4.23 -6.02
N GLY A 164 -3.90 3.29 -5.11
CA GLY A 164 -3.93 3.54 -3.67
C GLY A 164 -2.57 4.02 -3.14
N HIS A 165 -1.49 3.34 -3.55
CA HIS A 165 -0.12 3.74 -3.21
C HIS A 165 0.19 5.16 -3.70
N SER A 166 -0.13 5.48 -4.95
CA SER A 166 0.12 6.81 -5.54
C SER A 166 -0.65 7.91 -4.82
N ILE A 167 -1.96 7.72 -4.57
CA ILE A 167 -2.79 8.67 -3.84
C ILE A 167 -2.20 8.91 -2.44
N MET A 168 -1.87 7.83 -1.72
CA MET A 168 -1.34 7.89 -0.37
C MET A 168 0.00 8.64 -0.34
N ILE A 169 0.99 8.19 -1.11
CA ILE A 169 2.37 8.67 -0.96
C ILE A 169 2.56 10.08 -1.50
N LEU A 170 1.87 10.45 -2.59
CA LEU A 170 1.94 11.79 -3.15
C LEU A 170 1.24 12.81 -2.22
N SER A 171 0.10 12.43 -1.64
CA SER A 171 -0.59 13.29 -0.67
C SER A 171 0.22 13.45 0.62
N TRP A 172 0.88 12.39 1.08
CA TRP A 172 1.74 12.45 2.27
C TRP A 172 2.98 13.30 2.01
N TYR A 173 3.65 13.12 0.87
CA TYR A 173 4.77 13.98 0.49
C TYR A 173 4.34 15.45 0.36
N TYR A 174 3.16 15.71 -0.20
CA TYR A 174 2.64 17.07 -0.27
C TYR A 174 2.35 17.66 1.11
N TRP A 175 1.78 16.87 2.02
CA TRP A 175 1.58 17.27 3.42
C TRP A 175 2.90 17.63 4.11
N TYR A 176 3.95 16.84 3.87
CA TYR A 176 5.31 17.15 4.30
C TYR A 176 5.83 18.46 3.69
N ALA A 177 5.67 18.66 2.39
CA ALA A 177 6.18 19.83 1.67
C ALA A 177 5.53 21.14 2.15
N GLU A 178 4.27 21.09 2.58
CA GLU A 178 3.55 22.20 3.20
C GLU A 178 3.90 22.41 4.68
N GLY A 179 4.87 21.66 5.22
CA GLY A 179 5.32 21.80 6.60
C GLY A 179 4.47 21.06 7.62
N TYR A 180 3.73 20.04 7.20
CA TYR A 180 2.88 19.21 8.05
C TYR A 180 1.84 19.99 8.88
N PRO A 181 0.99 20.82 8.25
CA PRO A 181 -0.08 21.52 8.95
C PRO A 181 -0.96 20.54 9.76
N GLY A 182 -1.25 20.89 11.01
CA GLY A 182 -2.06 20.10 11.94
C GLY A 182 -1.30 19.02 12.72
N VAL A 183 -0.07 18.63 12.31
CA VAL A 183 0.67 17.57 13.01
C VAL A 183 1.02 17.97 14.44
N LYS A 184 1.57 19.18 14.62
CA LYS A 184 1.98 19.67 15.95
C LYS A 184 0.81 19.74 16.93
N GLU A 185 -0.32 20.24 16.45
CA GLU A 185 -1.56 20.37 17.21
C GLU A 185 -2.09 18.99 17.60
N THR A 186 -2.03 18.03 16.69
CA THR A 186 -2.49 16.65 16.93
C THR A 186 -1.62 15.94 17.97
N LEU A 187 -0.30 16.12 17.90
CA LEU A 187 0.65 15.53 18.85
C LEU A 187 0.36 15.96 20.29
N ALA A 188 -0.25 17.14 20.52
CA ALA A 188 -0.63 17.59 21.85
C ALA A 188 -1.75 16.78 22.51
N PHE A 189 -2.47 15.95 21.75
CA PHE A 189 -3.55 15.08 22.23
C PHE A 189 -3.13 13.61 22.36
N LEU A 190 -1.90 13.27 21.98
CA LEU A 190 -1.36 11.93 22.23
C LEU A 190 -0.89 11.81 23.69
N PRO A 191 -1.21 10.70 24.38
CA PRO A 191 -0.87 10.49 25.79
C PRO A 191 0.64 10.30 26.03
#